data_AF-A0A9D4EXB6-F1
#
_entry.id   AF-A0A9D4EXB6-F1
#
_cell.length_a   1.000
_cell.length_b   1.000
_cell.length_c   1.000
_cell.angle_alpha   90.00
_cell.angle_beta   90.00
_cell.angle_gamma   90.00
#
_symmetry.space_group_name_H-M   'P 1'
#
loop_
_entity.id
_entity.type
_entity.pdbx_description
1 polymer ?
#
loop_
_entity_poly.entity_id
_entity_poly.type
_entity_poly.pdbx_seq_one_letter_code
_entity_poly.pdbx_strand_id
1 'polypeptide(L)'
;MCVNVENLVDKINEKLPDQIRVMDVIRTTKGFNAKNHCSGRTYIYLIPTLAFSSVEETVTLEYRTTLDIIERVNEVLQKFKGTHNFHNFTSGIKPEDGSARRYIWNFECGLPFVRDGVEFCVLSVSGQSFMLHQIRKMIGLTIAIVRGFADIESIDNAWESEKMDIPKAPSLGLMLDKLHYNQYNEKFCKDGSHDKIDFSTIKDKLKIFKDEQIFPNIIKTEIEEHSMLQWLSTLHLHTCLAIDTRLCTRRKFMKNLEEDCKGAQADDTFQEGIDTAASKEVDQSATEPLATKDTTEGASDEVKRDTCIRTSPPTHEVNPDVAKLLAEKGSVNEDVNLDPVTNGADTVKNTVEKSSEEEPEMRKRHENVLP
;
A
#
# COMPACT_ATOMS: atom_id res chain seq x y z
N MET A 1 31.37 17.18 21.30
CA MET A 1 30.84 16.36 22.40
C MET A 1 29.34 16.57 22.43
N CYS A 2 28.51 15.55 22.19
CA CYS A 2 27.10 15.68 22.55
C CYS A 2 27.05 15.66 24.07
N VAL A 3 26.70 16.81 24.64
CA VAL A 3 26.45 16.99 26.06
C VAL A 3 25.36 15.98 26.45
N ASN A 4 25.52 15.33 27.60
CA ASN A 4 24.47 14.49 28.19
C ASN A 4 23.32 15.41 28.62
N VAL A 5 22.51 15.84 27.66
CA VAL A 5 21.36 16.71 27.91
C VAL A 5 20.26 15.82 28.43
N GLU A 6 20.00 15.92 29.74
CA GLU A 6 18.83 15.27 30.34
C GLU A 6 17.56 15.69 29.58
N ASN A 7 16.70 14.70 29.31
CA ASN A 7 15.45 14.84 28.58
C ASN A 7 15.61 15.44 27.16
N LEU A 8 16.67 15.05 26.44
CA LEU A 8 16.92 15.51 25.07
C LEU A 8 15.74 15.23 24.13
N VAL A 9 15.14 14.05 24.21
CA VAL A 9 13.98 13.66 23.40
C VAL A 9 12.82 14.63 23.59
N ASP A 10 12.47 14.94 24.83
CA ASP A 10 11.35 15.83 25.17
C ASP A 10 11.61 17.25 24.67
N LYS A 11 12.82 17.78 24.89
CA LYS A 11 13.22 19.10 24.41
C LYS A 11 13.17 19.24 22.89
N ILE A 12 13.48 18.17 22.15
CA ILE A 12 13.34 18.17 20.69
C ILE A 12 11.86 18.14 20.32
N ASN A 13 11.06 17.28 20.95
CA ASN A 13 9.63 17.16 20.68
C ASN A 13 8.85 18.44 21.00
N GLU A 14 9.25 19.23 22.00
CA GLU A 14 8.69 20.56 22.29
C GLU A 14 8.79 21.55 21.11
N LYS A 15 9.70 21.31 20.16
CA LYS A 15 9.90 22.15 18.97
C LYS A 15 9.31 21.56 17.71
N LEU A 16 8.72 20.37 17.77
CA LEU A 16 8.18 19.65 16.63
C LEU A 16 6.64 19.68 16.63
N PRO A 17 6.00 19.80 15.46
CA PRO A 17 4.56 19.65 15.35
C PRO A 17 4.12 18.24 15.72
N ASP A 18 2.85 18.06 16.08
CA ASP A 18 2.32 16.79 16.61
C ASP A 18 2.52 15.56 15.71
N GLN A 19 2.56 15.81 14.41
CA GLN A 19 2.78 14.80 13.36
C GLN A 19 4.24 14.33 13.26
N ILE A 20 5.18 14.98 13.96
CA ILE A 20 6.60 14.62 13.94
C ILE A 20 7.06 14.41 15.38
N ARG A 21 7.57 13.21 15.65
CA ARG A 21 8.05 12.81 16.98
C ARG A 21 9.38 12.08 16.91
N VAL A 22 10.30 12.48 17.78
CA VAL A 22 11.49 11.71 18.13
C VAL A 22 11.10 10.72 19.20
N MET A 23 11.29 9.43 18.93
CA MET A 23 10.90 8.36 19.84
C MET A 23 12.02 7.96 20.80
N ASP A 24 13.26 8.02 20.31
CA ASP A 24 14.43 7.62 21.06
C ASP A 24 15.71 8.29 20.52
N VAL A 25 16.75 8.31 21.35
CA VAL A 25 18.10 8.75 20.98
C VAL A 25 19.10 7.72 21.49
N ILE A 26 19.80 7.09 20.56
CA ILE A 26 20.82 6.08 20.86
C ILE A 26 22.20 6.65 20.55
N ARG A 27 23.15 6.48 21.47
CA ARG A 27 24.54 6.87 21.25
C ARG A 27 25.22 5.87 20.34
N THR A 28 25.84 6.35 19.26
CA THR A 28 26.57 5.51 18.31
C THR A 28 28.05 5.86 18.25
N THR A 29 28.83 5.04 17.54
CA THR A 29 30.24 5.33 17.24
C THR A 29 30.39 6.49 16.24
N LYS A 30 31.56 7.14 16.23
CA LYS A 30 31.86 8.26 15.30
C LYS A 30 31.73 7.86 13.82
N GLY A 31 32.03 6.60 13.49
CA GLY A 31 31.96 6.08 12.12
C GLY A 31 30.57 5.58 11.71
N PHE A 32 29.57 5.64 12.60
CA PHE A 32 28.24 5.15 12.28
C PHE A 32 27.56 6.00 11.20
N ASN A 33 27.05 5.34 10.16
CA ASN A 33 26.21 5.93 9.13
C ASN A 33 24.86 5.19 9.06
N ALA A 34 23.78 5.87 9.40
CA ALA A 34 22.44 5.27 9.49
C ALA A 34 21.94 4.67 8.17
N LYS A 35 22.33 5.24 7.01
CA LYS A 35 21.93 4.76 5.69
C LYS A 35 22.70 3.51 5.28
N ASN A 36 24.02 3.55 5.41
CA ASN A 36 24.92 2.50 4.93
C ASN A 36 24.94 1.27 5.83
N HIS A 37 24.72 1.44 7.13
CA HIS A 37 24.66 0.33 8.09
C HIS A 37 23.27 -0.29 8.26
N CYS A 38 22.25 0.26 7.61
CA CYS A 38 20.91 -0.32 7.60
C CYS A 38 20.89 -1.56 6.69
N SER A 39 20.66 -2.74 7.27
CA SER A 39 20.67 -4.02 6.56
C SER A 39 19.34 -4.34 5.85
N GLY A 40 18.25 -3.71 6.25
CA GLY A 40 16.96 -3.86 5.57
C GLY A 40 15.89 -2.91 6.06
N ARG A 41 14.74 -2.92 5.40
CA ARG A 41 13.58 -2.11 5.73
C ARG A 41 12.31 -2.95 5.68
N THR A 42 11.39 -2.66 6.58
CA THR A 42 9.99 -3.11 6.48
C THR A 42 9.13 -1.89 6.22
N TYR A 43 8.30 -1.98 5.19
CA TYR A 43 7.26 -1.03 4.88
C TYR A 43 5.91 -1.68 5.10
N ILE A 44 4.94 -0.87 5.49
CA ILE A 44 3.54 -1.25 5.47
C ILE A 44 2.79 -0.41 4.44
N TYR A 45 1.73 -0.97 3.89
CA TYR A 45 0.81 -0.27 3.01
C TYR A 45 -0.62 -0.49 3.48
N LEU A 46 -1.25 0.56 4.01
CA LEU A 46 -2.66 0.53 4.39
C LEU A 46 -3.51 0.75 3.13
N ILE A 47 -4.39 -0.21 2.82
CA ILE A 47 -5.18 -0.21 1.60
C ILE A 47 -6.66 -0.48 1.88
N PRO A 48 -7.59 0.25 1.24
CA PRO A 48 -9.00 -0.16 1.21
C PRO A 48 -9.18 -1.49 0.48
N THR A 49 -9.96 -2.41 1.03
CA THR A 49 -10.14 -3.74 0.42
C THR A 49 -10.87 -3.70 -0.92
N LEU A 50 -11.60 -2.61 -1.21
CA LEU A 50 -12.19 -2.34 -2.53
C LEU A 50 -11.16 -2.40 -3.67
N ALA A 51 -9.87 -2.20 -3.38
CA ALA A 51 -8.81 -2.39 -4.35
C ALA A 51 -8.77 -3.82 -4.91
N PHE A 52 -9.20 -4.82 -4.14
CA PHE A 52 -9.22 -6.23 -4.53
C PHE A 52 -10.55 -6.70 -5.12
N SER A 53 -11.54 -5.82 -5.28
CA SER A 53 -12.82 -6.18 -5.89
C SER A 53 -12.64 -6.71 -7.32
N SER A 54 -13.55 -7.58 -7.76
CA SER A 54 -13.59 -7.98 -9.17
C SER A 54 -13.82 -6.77 -10.08
N VAL A 55 -13.39 -6.86 -11.34
CA VAL A 55 -13.66 -5.85 -12.38
C VAL A 55 -15.16 -5.74 -12.71
N GLU A 56 -15.91 -6.82 -12.51
CA GLU A 56 -17.35 -6.89 -12.83
C GLU A 56 -18.24 -6.26 -11.75
N GLU A 57 -17.68 -6.03 -10.56
CA GLU A 57 -18.42 -5.55 -9.40
C GLU A 57 -18.42 -4.01 -9.35
N THR A 58 -19.55 -3.44 -8.96
CA THR A 58 -19.64 -1.99 -8.72
C THR A 58 -18.87 -1.65 -7.46
N VAL A 59 -17.73 -0.96 -7.61
CA VAL A 59 -16.83 -0.63 -6.52
C VAL A 59 -17.42 0.52 -5.69
N THR A 60 -17.79 0.23 -4.44
CA THR A 60 -18.22 1.22 -3.45
C THR A 60 -17.35 1.14 -2.21
N LEU A 61 -17.40 2.16 -1.35
CA LEU A 61 -16.71 2.17 -0.05
C LEU A 61 -17.27 1.11 0.92
N GLU A 62 -18.46 0.57 0.63
CA GLU A 62 -19.12 -0.47 1.41
C GLU A 62 -18.63 -1.88 1.06
N TYR A 63 -17.80 -2.02 0.02
CA TYR A 63 -17.23 -3.30 -0.37
C TYR A 63 -16.54 -4.00 0.80
N ARG A 64 -16.73 -5.32 0.89
CA ARG A 64 -16.07 -6.20 1.85
C ARG A 64 -15.44 -7.37 1.11
N THR A 65 -14.16 -7.60 1.37
CA THR A 65 -13.43 -8.71 0.77
C THR A 65 -13.76 -10.02 1.48
N THR A 66 -13.56 -11.14 0.80
CA THR A 66 -13.61 -12.47 1.41
C THR A 66 -12.22 -12.93 1.78
N LEU A 67 -12.13 -13.95 2.64
CA LEU A 67 -10.85 -14.58 2.98
C LEU A 67 -10.21 -15.24 1.76
N ASP A 68 -10.99 -15.82 0.84
CA ASP A 68 -10.46 -16.41 -0.39
C ASP A 68 -9.72 -15.37 -1.27
N ILE A 69 -10.25 -14.14 -1.33
CA ILE A 69 -9.57 -13.04 -2.04
C ILE A 69 -8.28 -12.64 -1.31
N ILE A 70 -8.27 -12.62 0.01
CA ILE A 70 -7.06 -12.34 0.80
C ILE A 70 -6.00 -13.43 0.62
N GLU A 71 -6.42 -14.70 0.54
CA GLU A 71 -5.53 -15.82 0.23
C GLU A 71 -4.95 -15.65 -1.18
N ARG A 72 -5.79 -15.35 -2.18
CA ARG A 72 -5.35 -15.04 -3.55
C ARG A 72 -4.36 -13.88 -3.60
N VAL A 73 -4.60 -12.80 -2.86
CA VAL A 73 -3.66 -11.66 -2.74
C VAL A 73 -2.33 -12.17 -2.18
N ASN A 74 -2.36 -12.95 -1.10
CA ASN A 74 -1.14 -13.50 -0.50
C ASN A 74 -0.37 -14.42 -1.44
N GLU A 75 -1.05 -15.29 -2.20
CA GLU A 75 -0.42 -16.12 -3.24
C GLU A 75 0.39 -15.29 -4.25
N VAL A 76 -0.22 -14.19 -4.75
CA VAL A 76 0.43 -13.28 -5.69
C VAL A 76 1.61 -12.56 -5.02
N LEU A 77 1.45 -12.08 -3.78
CA LEU A 77 2.51 -11.40 -3.03
C LEU A 77 3.73 -12.31 -2.76
N GLN A 78 3.51 -13.61 -2.50
CA GLN A 78 4.59 -14.57 -2.25
C GLN A 78 5.54 -14.70 -3.46
N LYS A 79 5.07 -14.49 -4.70
CA LYS A 79 5.92 -14.55 -5.91
C LYS A 79 7.08 -13.55 -5.87
N PHE A 80 6.94 -12.43 -5.16
CA PHE A 80 8.00 -11.43 -5.04
C PHE A 80 9.14 -11.83 -4.10
N LYS A 81 8.96 -12.84 -3.25
CA LYS A 81 9.99 -13.28 -2.30
C LYS A 81 11.19 -13.86 -3.05
N GLY A 82 12.38 -13.66 -2.48
CA GLY A 82 13.62 -14.05 -3.13
C GLY A 82 14.30 -12.90 -3.87
N THR A 83 15.30 -13.25 -4.68
CA THR A 83 16.13 -12.28 -5.40
C THR A 83 15.74 -12.23 -6.86
N HIS A 84 15.16 -11.11 -7.29
CA HIS A 84 14.67 -10.93 -8.66
C HIS A 84 15.18 -9.63 -9.29
N ASN A 85 14.99 -9.50 -10.60
CA ASN A 85 15.32 -8.29 -11.34
C ASN A 85 14.12 -7.33 -11.35
N PHE A 86 14.20 -6.25 -10.58
CA PHE A 86 13.08 -5.30 -10.40
C PHE A 86 13.14 -4.10 -11.36
N HIS A 87 13.81 -4.21 -12.52
CA HIS A 87 13.99 -3.09 -13.45
C HIS A 87 12.67 -2.48 -13.97
N ASN A 88 11.62 -3.30 -14.16
CA ASN A 88 10.28 -2.82 -14.53
C ASN A 88 9.52 -2.16 -13.37
N PHE A 89 9.93 -2.45 -12.13
CA PHE A 89 9.35 -1.89 -10.90
C PHE A 89 9.97 -0.54 -10.50
N THR A 90 10.80 0.05 -11.36
CA THR A 90 11.36 1.39 -11.16
C THR A 90 11.35 2.15 -12.49
N SER A 91 11.84 3.38 -12.50
CA SER A 91 12.01 4.21 -13.68
C SER A 91 13.50 4.43 -13.95
N GLY A 92 13.89 4.46 -15.23
CA GLY A 92 15.26 4.81 -15.64
C GLY A 92 16.32 3.72 -15.48
N ILE A 93 15.94 2.50 -15.08
CA ILE A 93 16.85 1.36 -14.93
C ILE A 93 16.65 0.38 -16.08
N LYS A 94 17.75 -0.09 -16.68
CA LYS A 94 17.76 -1.08 -17.75
C LYS A 94 17.74 -2.50 -17.18
N PRO A 95 17.25 -3.50 -17.92
CA PRO A 95 17.23 -4.89 -17.45
C PRO A 95 18.61 -5.44 -17.09
N GLU A 96 19.66 -5.02 -17.80
CA GLU A 96 21.02 -5.52 -17.62
C GLU A 96 21.75 -4.87 -16.42
N ASP A 97 21.16 -3.84 -15.82
CA ASP A 97 21.75 -3.13 -14.71
C ASP A 97 21.70 -4.00 -13.44
N GLY A 98 22.86 -4.42 -12.95
CA GLY A 98 22.97 -5.22 -11.73
C GLY A 98 22.36 -4.54 -10.49
N SER A 99 22.26 -3.21 -10.50
CA SER A 99 21.58 -2.44 -9.46
C SER A 99 20.06 -2.61 -9.49
N ALA A 100 19.46 -3.31 -10.45
CA ALA A 100 18.04 -3.65 -10.45
C ALA A 100 17.71 -4.89 -9.60
N ARG A 101 18.72 -5.71 -9.26
CA ARG A 101 18.51 -6.92 -8.46
C ARG A 101 18.22 -6.57 -7.01
N ARG A 102 17.10 -7.03 -6.47
CA ARG A 102 16.68 -6.78 -5.08
C ARG A 102 16.24 -8.07 -4.43
N TYR A 103 16.43 -8.13 -3.12
CA TYR A 103 16.08 -9.28 -2.29
C TYR A 103 14.92 -8.92 -1.35
N ILE A 104 13.79 -9.58 -1.56
CA ILE A 104 12.59 -9.47 -0.73
C ILE A 104 12.58 -10.64 0.25
N TRP A 105 12.45 -10.33 1.54
CA TRP A 105 12.44 -11.31 2.62
C TRP A 105 11.04 -11.87 2.85
N ASN A 106 10.05 -10.98 2.99
CA ASN A 106 8.66 -11.34 3.15
C ASN A 106 7.75 -10.30 2.51
N PHE A 107 6.59 -10.74 2.01
CA PHE A 107 5.54 -9.85 1.53
C PHE A 107 4.18 -10.52 1.74
N GLU A 108 3.33 -9.95 2.59
CA GLU A 108 2.04 -10.53 2.97
C GLU A 108 0.96 -9.46 3.17
N CYS A 109 -0.29 -9.89 3.12
CA CYS A 109 -1.48 -9.09 3.41
C CYS A 109 -2.14 -9.64 4.68
N GLY A 110 -2.35 -8.77 5.66
CA GLY A 110 -3.07 -9.09 6.90
C GLY A 110 -4.58 -9.21 6.70
N LEU A 111 -5.27 -9.67 7.74
CA LEU A 111 -6.72 -9.78 7.75
C LEU A 111 -7.39 -8.40 7.61
N PRO A 112 -8.57 -8.34 6.97
CA PRO A 112 -9.33 -7.12 6.84
C PRO A 112 -9.88 -6.65 8.19
N PHE A 113 -10.02 -5.34 8.33
CA PHE A 113 -10.68 -4.70 9.48
C PHE A 113 -11.44 -3.47 9.02
N VAL A 114 -12.51 -3.12 9.74
CA VAL A 114 -13.37 -1.98 9.39
C VAL A 114 -13.05 -0.77 10.27
N ARG A 115 -12.91 0.40 9.65
CA ARG A 115 -12.83 1.71 10.33
C ARG A 115 -13.67 2.71 9.56
N ASP A 116 -14.49 3.47 10.29
CA ASP A 116 -15.36 4.52 9.74
C ASP A 116 -16.22 4.05 8.55
N GLY A 117 -16.72 2.81 8.62
CA GLY A 117 -17.56 2.21 7.59
C GLY A 117 -16.82 1.67 6.35
N VAL A 118 -15.50 1.82 6.27
CA VAL A 118 -14.67 1.31 5.16
C VAL A 118 -13.77 0.18 5.67
N GLU A 119 -13.63 -0.87 4.86
CA GLU A 119 -12.76 -2.00 5.19
C GLU A 119 -11.36 -1.82 4.60
N PHE A 120 -10.35 -2.10 5.41
CA PHE A 120 -8.95 -1.96 5.08
C PHE A 120 -8.18 -3.25 5.37
N CYS A 121 -7.06 -3.41 4.68
CA CYS A 121 -6.02 -4.40 4.98
C CYS A 121 -4.67 -3.69 5.14
N VAL A 122 -3.74 -4.34 5.85
CA VAL A 122 -2.34 -3.92 5.91
C VAL A 122 -1.50 -4.90 5.13
N LEU A 123 -0.83 -4.41 4.07
CA LEU A 123 0.24 -5.18 3.43
C LEU A 123 1.55 -4.88 4.14
N SER A 124 2.36 -5.89 4.40
CA SER A 124 3.68 -5.78 5.02
C SER A 124 4.73 -6.34 4.08
N VAL A 125 5.70 -5.52 3.69
CA VAL A 125 6.83 -5.93 2.84
C VAL A 125 8.15 -5.66 3.55
N SER A 126 9.00 -6.67 3.63
CA SER A 126 10.34 -6.56 4.18
C SER A 126 11.38 -7.01 3.17
N GLY A 127 12.49 -6.29 3.12
CA GLY A 127 13.55 -6.57 2.16
C GLY A 127 14.83 -5.83 2.48
N GLN A 128 15.91 -6.23 1.80
CA GLN A 128 17.23 -5.67 2.03
C GLN A 128 17.30 -4.20 1.59
N SER A 129 16.76 -3.88 0.41
CA SER A 129 16.70 -2.52 -0.13
C SER A 129 15.57 -2.40 -1.15
N PHE A 130 15.13 -1.17 -1.40
CA PHE A 130 14.05 -0.87 -2.35
C PHE A 130 14.46 0.29 -3.27
N MET A 131 14.11 0.21 -4.54
CA MET A 131 14.27 1.28 -5.51
C MET A 131 13.09 2.26 -5.45
N LEU A 132 13.26 3.42 -6.10
CA LEU A 132 12.21 4.40 -6.24
C LEU A 132 10.95 3.76 -6.86
N HIS A 133 9.80 3.97 -6.24
CA HIS A 133 8.49 3.42 -6.64
C HIS A 133 8.34 1.89 -6.61
N GLN A 134 9.36 1.11 -6.26
CA GLN A 134 9.34 -0.35 -6.33
C GLN A 134 8.13 -0.97 -5.62
N ILE A 135 7.94 -0.65 -4.35
CA ILE A 135 6.83 -1.20 -3.55
C ILE A 135 5.47 -0.84 -4.16
N ARG A 136 5.28 0.42 -4.55
CA ARG A 136 4.02 0.90 -5.16
C ARG A 136 3.71 0.21 -6.49
N LYS A 137 4.73 -0.12 -7.28
CA LYS A 137 4.57 -0.90 -8.52
C LYS A 137 4.31 -2.38 -8.26
N MET A 138 4.94 -2.97 -7.23
CA MET A 138 4.64 -4.36 -6.82
C MET A 138 3.19 -4.50 -6.37
N ILE A 139 2.72 -3.56 -5.53
CA ILE A 139 1.32 -3.49 -5.09
C ILE A 139 0.38 -3.23 -6.28
N GLY A 140 0.73 -2.29 -7.15
CA GLY A 140 -0.08 -1.98 -8.33
C GLY A 140 -0.28 -3.19 -9.25
N LEU A 141 0.78 -3.95 -9.53
CA LEU A 141 0.68 -5.18 -10.33
C LEU A 141 -0.15 -6.25 -9.60
N THR A 142 0.01 -6.38 -8.29
CA THR A 142 -0.79 -7.31 -7.48
C THR A 142 -2.29 -6.99 -7.59
N ILE A 143 -2.65 -5.71 -7.48
CA ILE A 143 -4.03 -5.26 -7.65
C ILE A 143 -4.52 -5.57 -9.06
N ALA A 144 -3.73 -5.27 -10.10
CA ALA A 144 -4.10 -5.59 -11.48
C ALA A 144 -4.40 -7.09 -11.67
N ILE A 145 -3.60 -7.97 -11.07
CA ILE A 145 -3.78 -9.42 -11.16
C ILE A 145 -5.04 -9.88 -10.42
N VAL A 146 -5.23 -9.44 -9.18
CA VAL A 146 -6.37 -9.86 -8.35
C VAL A 146 -7.70 -9.38 -8.94
N ARG A 147 -7.71 -8.20 -9.56
CA ARG A 147 -8.89 -7.66 -10.25
C ARG A 147 -9.16 -8.28 -11.63
N GLY A 148 -8.23 -9.10 -12.15
CA GLY A 148 -8.37 -9.76 -13.46
C GLY A 148 -7.93 -8.93 -14.67
N PHE A 149 -7.15 -7.86 -14.49
CA PHE A 149 -6.55 -7.09 -15.59
C PHE A 149 -5.26 -7.71 -16.13
N ALA A 150 -4.66 -8.65 -15.39
CA ALA A 150 -3.43 -9.32 -15.75
C ALA A 150 -3.38 -10.73 -15.13
N ASP A 151 -2.61 -11.62 -15.74
CA ASP A 151 -2.41 -12.97 -15.20
C ASP A 151 -1.23 -13.01 -14.22
N ILE A 152 -1.17 -14.03 -13.36
CA ILE A 152 -0.11 -14.16 -12.34
C ILE A 152 1.29 -14.29 -12.97
N GLU A 153 1.38 -14.85 -14.16
CA GLU A 153 2.58 -14.98 -15.01
C GLU A 153 3.15 -13.61 -15.39
N SER A 154 2.35 -12.54 -15.33
CA SER A 154 2.82 -11.17 -15.58
C SER A 154 3.93 -10.75 -14.61
N ILE A 155 3.99 -11.36 -13.41
CA ILE A 155 5.09 -11.15 -12.47
C ILE A 155 6.40 -11.75 -13.02
N ASP A 156 6.36 -12.98 -13.53
CA ASP A 156 7.53 -13.64 -14.09
C ASP A 156 8.02 -12.89 -15.34
N ASN A 157 7.08 -12.52 -16.23
CA ASN A 157 7.36 -11.68 -17.40
C ASN A 157 7.95 -10.31 -17.04
N ALA A 158 7.58 -9.74 -15.88
CA ALA A 158 8.13 -8.46 -15.43
C ALA A 158 9.61 -8.53 -15.02
N TRP A 159 10.15 -9.73 -14.74
CA TRP A 159 11.57 -9.94 -14.45
C TRP A 159 12.41 -10.17 -15.70
N GLU A 160 11.78 -10.54 -16.81
CA GLU A 160 12.42 -10.69 -18.11
C GLU A 160 12.90 -9.34 -18.67
N SER A 161 13.67 -9.39 -19.75
CA SER A 161 14.30 -8.19 -20.34
C SER A 161 13.30 -7.21 -20.98
N GLU A 162 12.10 -7.66 -21.30
CA GLU A 162 11.10 -6.82 -21.95
C GLU A 162 10.56 -5.73 -21.01
N LYS A 163 10.28 -4.55 -21.58
CA LYS A 163 9.71 -3.44 -20.81
C LYS A 163 8.21 -3.61 -20.67
N MET A 164 7.73 -3.53 -19.43
CA MET A 164 6.32 -3.67 -19.09
C MET A 164 5.79 -2.38 -18.46
N ASP A 165 4.56 -2.01 -18.83
CA ASP A 165 3.83 -0.90 -18.22
C ASP A 165 3.20 -1.36 -16.89
N ILE A 166 3.96 -1.25 -15.80
CA ILE A 166 3.49 -1.64 -14.46
C ILE A 166 2.77 -0.48 -13.78
N PRO A 167 1.49 -0.66 -13.38
CA PRO A 167 0.72 0.37 -12.69
C PRO A 167 1.35 0.70 -11.33
N LYS A 168 1.34 1.98 -10.97
CA LYS A 168 1.95 2.48 -9.73
C LYS A 168 0.86 2.93 -8.75
N ALA A 169 0.61 2.14 -7.71
CA ALA A 169 -0.38 2.43 -6.67
C ALA A 169 -0.18 3.83 -6.03
N PRO A 170 -1.21 4.43 -5.41
CA PRO A 170 -1.09 5.71 -4.69
C PRO A 170 -0.02 5.70 -3.59
N SER A 171 0.51 6.86 -3.22
CA SER A 171 1.49 6.96 -2.12
C SER A 171 0.87 7.01 -0.74
N LEU A 172 -0.40 7.39 -0.63
CA LEU A 172 -1.09 7.71 0.63
C LEU A 172 -0.95 6.60 1.68
N GLY A 173 -1.15 5.33 1.29
CA GLY A 173 -1.08 4.19 2.20
C GLY A 173 0.32 3.74 2.61
N LEU A 174 1.40 4.23 1.97
CA LEU A 174 2.76 3.69 2.16
C LEU A 174 3.47 4.33 3.36
N MET A 175 3.95 3.50 4.28
CA MET A 175 4.72 3.92 5.46
C MET A 175 5.97 3.05 5.64
N LEU A 176 7.08 3.68 6.02
CA LEU A 176 8.25 2.97 6.57
C LEU A 176 7.97 2.59 8.02
N ASP A 177 7.85 1.29 8.29
CA ASP A 177 7.50 0.77 9.62
C ASP A 177 8.75 0.45 10.47
N LYS A 178 9.75 -0.19 9.87
CA LYS A 178 10.94 -0.63 10.61
C LYS A 178 12.22 -0.55 9.78
N LEU A 179 13.29 -0.13 10.43
CA LEU A 179 14.67 -0.27 9.94
C LEU A 179 15.34 -1.44 10.65
N HIS A 180 16.12 -2.21 9.91
CA HIS A 180 16.86 -3.35 10.45
C HIS A 180 18.34 -3.04 10.49
N TYR A 181 18.97 -3.20 11.67
CA TYR A 181 20.39 -2.95 11.92
C TYR A 181 21.13 -4.22 12.40
N ASN A 182 20.55 -5.40 12.19
CA ASN A 182 21.04 -6.68 12.70
C ASN A 182 22.51 -6.92 12.32
N GLN A 183 22.86 -6.73 11.05
CA GLN A 183 24.25 -6.90 10.58
C GLN A 183 25.23 -5.91 11.23
N TYR A 184 24.78 -4.69 11.53
CA TYR A 184 25.59 -3.72 12.26
C TYR A 184 25.80 -4.17 13.71
N ASN A 185 24.72 -4.54 14.39
CA ASN A 185 24.77 -5.02 15.77
C ASN A 185 25.67 -6.26 15.92
N GLU A 186 25.60 -7.19 14.97
CA GLU A 186 26.45 -8.39 14.95
C GLU A 186 27.93 -8.10 14.68
N LYS A 187 28.24 -7.05 13.93
CA LYS A 187 29.63 -6.72 13.57
C LYS A 187 30.31 -5.81 14.60
N PHE A 188 29.56 -4.87 15.18
CA PHE A 188 30.14 -3.76 15.95
C PHE A 188 29.70 -3.72 17.41
N CYS A 189 28.68 -4.48 17.83
CA CYS A 189 28.14 -4.44 19.20
C CYS A 189 28.31 -5.76 19.97
N LYS A 190 29.18 -6.67 19.49
CA LYS A 190 29.47 -7.95 20.19
C LYS A 190 30.33 -7.77 21.43
N ASP A 191 31.26 -6.82 21.39
CA ASP A 191 32.27 -6.64 22.44
C ASP A 191 31.77 -5.86 23.66
N GLY A 192 30.45 -5.59 23.73
CA GLY A 192 29.80 -4.84 24.83
C GLY A 192 30.19 -3.36 24.95
N SER A 193 31.11 -2.88 24.10
CA SER A 193 31.62 -1.51 24.13
C SER A 193 30.66 -0.48 23.50
N HIS A 194 29.68 -0.95 22.74
CA HIS A 194 28.73 -0.12 22.00
C HIS A 194 27.31 -0.65 22.17
N ASP A 195 26.36 0.28 22.38
CA ASP A 195 24.95 -0.04 22.49
C ASP A 195 24.44 -0.63 21.17
N LYS A 196 23.57 -1.63 21.26
CA LYS A 196 22.89 -2.20 20.09
C LYS A 196 21.81 -1.22 19.62
N ILE A 197 21.67 -1.10 18.31
CA ILE A 197 20.54 -0.37 17.73
C ILE A 197 19.36 -1.33 17.66
N ASP A 198 18.47 -1.25 18.64
CA ASP A 198 17.26 -2.03 18.72
C ASP A 198 16.07 -1.13 19.08
N PHE A 199 14.90 -1.46 18.55
CA PHE A 199 13.69 -0.66 18.70
C PHE A 199 12.63 -1.35 19.58
N SER A 200 13.00 -2.45 20.25
CA SER A 200 12.08 -3.21 21.11
C SER A 200 11.51 -2.36 22.26
N THR A 201 12.35 -1.51 22.86
CA THR A 201 11.98 -0.63 23.99
C THR A 201 10.96 0.44 23.62
N ILE A 202 10.92 0.86 22.36
CA ILE A 202 10.00 1.89 21.86
C ILE A 202 8.86 1.33 21.02
N LYS A 203 8.74 0.01 20.91
CA LYS A 203 7.73 -0.65 20.07
C LYS A 203 6.31 -0.18 20.40
N ASP A 204 5.99 -0.05 21.69
CA ASP A 204 4.66 0.37 22.14
C ASP A 204 4.40 1.84 21.82
N LYS A 205 5.41 2.72 22.02
CA LYS A 205 5.31 4.13 21.64
C LYS A 205 5.10 4.30 20.13
N LEU A 206 5.81 3.51 19.32
CA LEU A 206 5.63 3.48 17.86
C LEU A 206 4.23 3.00 17.47
N LYS A 207 3.71 1.96 18.15
CA LYS A 207 2.36 1.45 17.91
C LYS A 207 1.32 2.54 18.20
N ILE A 208 1.39 3.17 19.38
CA ILE A 208 0.50 4.27 19.78
C ILE A 208 0.54 5.39 18.75
N PHE A 209 1.74 5.84 18.35
CA PHE A 209 1.88 6.91 17.36
C PHE A 209 1.29 6.53 15.98
N LYS A 210 1.46 5.28 15.53
CA LYS A 210 0.82 4.81 14.29
C LYS A 210 -0.70 4.84 14.40
N ASP A 211 -1.23 4.30 15.49
CA ASP A 211 -2.67 4.14 15.71
C ASP A 211 -3.37 5.50 15.92
N GLU A 212 -2.71 6.47 16.55
CA GLU A 212 -3.28 7.78 16.88
C GLU A 212 -3.00 8.87 15.83
N GLN A 213 -1.84 8.84 15.17
CA GLN A 213 -1.40 9.93 14.30
C GLN A 213 -1.31 9.54 12.83
N ILE A 214 -0.94 8.31 12.47
CA ILE A 214 -0.70 8.00 11.05
C ILE A 214 -1.91 7.33 10.39
N PHE A 215 -2.40 6.23 10.95
CA PHE A 215 -3.55 5.51 10.38
C PHE A 215 -4.80 6.37 10.28
N PRO A 216 -5.20 7.16 11.30
CA PRO A 216 -6.38 8.01 11.19
C PRO A 216 -6.28 9.03 10.07
N ASN A 217 -5.09 9.62 9.85
CA ASN A 217 -4.88 10.56 8.75
C ASN A 217 -4.98 9.87 7.39
N ILE A 218 -4.38 8.69 7.21
CA ILE A 218 -4.49 7.92 5.96
C ILE A 218 -5.95 7.55 5.68
N ILE A 219 -6.65 6.99 6.68
CA ILE A 219 -8.04 6.54 6.57
C ILE A 219 -8.95 7.71 6.23
N LYS A 220 -8.83 8.82 6.97
CA LYS A 220 -9.63 10.02 6.74
C LYS A 220 -9.41 10.56 5.33
N THR A 221 -8.16 10.74 4.90
CA THR A 221 -7.85 11.24 3.55
C THR A 221 -8.38 10.30 2.47
N GLU A 222 -8.29 8.98 2.67
CA GLU A 222 -8.83 8.01 1.71
C GLU A 222 -10.36 8.09 1.61
N ILE A 223 -11.05 8.26 2.74
CA ILE A 223 -12.51 8.42 2.78
C ILE A 223 -12.95 9.76 2.17
N GLU A 224 -12.22 10.85 2.40
CA GLU A 224 -12.59 12.18 1.90
C GLU A 224 -12.23 12.39 0.42
N GLU A 225 -11.05 11.92 -0.01
CA GLU A 225 -10.51 12.19 -1.34
C GLU A 225 -10.65 11.02 -2.31
N HIS A 226 -10.99 9.83 -1.83
CA HIS A 226 -11.16 8.60 -2.62
C HIS A 226 -9.92 8.26 -3.46
N SER A 227 -8.72 8.44 -2.89
CA SER A 227 -7.43 8.33 -3.60
C SER A 227 -7.27 7.00 -4.34
N MET A 228 -7.59 5.88 -3.68
CA MET A 228 -7.52 4.55 -4.28
C MET A 228 -8.55 4.38 -5.38
N LEU A 229 -9.80 4.80 -5.16
CA LEU A 229 -10.88 4.66 -6.14
C LEU A 229 -10.59 5.47 -7.42
N GLN A 230 -10.11 6.71 -7.27
CA GLN A 230 -9.66 7.53 -8.40
C GLN A 230 -8.53 6.83 -9.15
N TRP A 231 -7.54 6.28 -8.44
CA TRP A 231 -6.46 5.55 -9.10
C TRP A 231 -6.94 4.27 -9.81
N LEU A 232 -7.85 3.50 -9.22
CA LEU A 232 -8.43 2.30 -9.84
C LEU A 232 -9.13 2.61 -11.16
N SER A 233 -9.77 3.78 -11.27
CA SER A 233 -10.37 4.25 -12.53
C SER A 233 -9.34 4.41 -13.65
N THR A 234 -8.05 4.54 -13.35
CA THR A 234 -6.97 4.64 -14.35
C THR A 234 -6.37 3.29 -14.73
N LEU A 235 -6.72 2.21 -14.02
CA LEU A 235 -6.06 0.91 -14.16
C LEU A 235 -6.23 0.30 -15.57
N HIS A 236 -7.39 0.51 -16.19
CA HIS A 236 -7.68 0.06 -17.55
C HIS A 236 -6.78 0.70 -18.64
N LEU A 237 -6.07 1.80 -18.31
CA LEU A 237 -5.12 2.43 -19.23
C LEU A 237 -3.77 1.71 -19.28
N HIS A 238 -3.49 0.84 -18.30
CA HIS A 238 -2.27 0.05 -18.22
C HIS A 238 -2.47 -1.28 -18.92
N THR A 239 -1.55 -1.61 -19.84
CA THR A 239 -1.62 -2.89 -20.56
C THR A 239 -1.13 -4.05 -19.71
N CYS A 240 -0.34 -3.82 -18.66
CA CYS A 240 0.29 -4.85 -17.82
C CYS A 240 1.03 -5.95 -18.62
N LEU A 241 1.37 -5.63 -19.86
CA LEU A 241 2.00 -6.50 -20.85
C LEU A 241 3.24 -5.80 -21.41
N ALA A 242 4.04 -6.58 -22.13
CA ALA A 242 5.18 -6.07 -22.87
C ALA A 242 4.74 -4.90 -23.78
N ILE A 243 5.41 -3.76 -23.63
CA ILE A 243 5.14 -2.59 -24.46
C ILE A 243 5.73 -2.86 -25.84
N ASP A 244 4.86 -3.09 -26.84
CA ASP A 244 5.31 -2.96 -28.23
C ASP A 244 5.75 -1.51 -28.43
N THR A 245 7.04 -1.32 -28.71
CA THR A 245 7.65 -0.02 -28.95
C THR A 245 6.97 0.76 -30.10
N ARG A 246 6.20 0.09 -30.96
CA ARG A 246 5.38 0.72 -32.01
C ARG A 246 4.12 1.41 -31.47
N LEU A 247 3.52 0.93 -30.38
CA LEU A 247 2.32 1.53 -29.77
C LEU A 247 2.64 2.74 -28.87
N CYS A 248 3.87 2.81 -28.34
CA CYS A 248 4.33 3.93 -27.51
C CYS A 248 4.31 5.28 -28.25
N THR A 249 4.63 5.28 -29.54
CA THR A 249 4.55 6.48 -30.41
C THR A 249 3.11 6.96 -30.56
N ARG A 250 2.15 6.03 -30.66
CA ARG A 250 0.72 6.34 -30.77
C ARG A 250 0.14 6.86 -29.45
N ARG A 251 0.57 6.33 -28.31
CA ARG A 251 0.12 6.79 -26.98
C ARG A 251 0.65 8.19 -26.63
N LYS A 252 1.88 8.53 -27.04
CA LYS A 252 2.40 9.92 -26.98
C LYS A 252 1.63 10.86 -27.91
N PHE A 253 1.29 10.40 -29.11
CA PHE A 253 0.50 11.18 -30.07
C PHE A 253 -0.92 11.48 -29.56
N MET A 254 -1.59 10.49 -28.95
CA MET A 254 -2.92 10.68 -28.37
C MET A 254 -2.92 11.59 -27.14
N LYS A 255 -1.90 11.52 -26.27
CA LYS A 255 -1.75 12.45 -25.14
C LYS A 255 -1.53 13.90 -25.59
N ASN A 256 -0.70 14.10 -26.62
CA ASN A 256 -0.49 15.42 -27.18
C ASN A 256 -1.79 15.98 -27.81
N LEU A 257 -2.57 15.13 -28.50
CA LEU A 257 -3.88 15.52 -29.04
C LEU A 257 -4.89 15.92 -27.95
N GLU A 258 -4.92 15.23 -26.80
CA GLU A 258 -5.79 15.60 -25.67
C GLU A 258 -5.35 16.90 -24.98
N GLU A 259 -4.06 17.19 -24.94
CA GLU A 259 -3.53 18.47 -24.45
C GLU A 259 -3.80 19.62 -25.44
N ASP A 260 -3.68 19.36 -26.74
CA ASP A 260 -3.99 20.32 -27.81
C ASP A 260 -5.50 20.66 -27.87
N CYS A 261 -6.38 19.66 -27.68
CA CYS A 261 -7.83 19.89 -27.60
C CYS A 261 -8.25 20.66 -26.33
N LYS A 262 -7.48 20.58 -25.24
CA LYS A 262 -7.71 21.37 -24.02
C LYS A 262 -7.13 22.79 -24.10
N GLY A 263 -6.15 23.02 -24.97
CA GLY A 263 -5.61 24.36 -25.26
C GLY A 263 -6.46 25.18 -26.25
N ALA A 264 -7.25 24.53 -27.10
CA ALA A 264 -8.03 25.19 -28.16
C ALA A 264 -9.38 25.80 -27.72
N GLN A 265 -9.70 25.81 -26.42
CA GLN A 265 -10.95 26.39 -25.88
C GLN A 265 -10.75 27.74 -25.15
N ALA A 266 -9.59 28.37 -25.31
CA ALA A 266 -9.29 29.67 -24.70
C ALA A 266 -8.57 30.60 -25.68
N ASP A 267 -9.18 30.93 -26.81
CA ASP A 267 -9.01 32.25 -27.43
C ASP A 267 -10.07 32.45 -28.52
N ASP A 268 -11.11 33.23 -28.21
CA ASP A 268 -11.85 33.95 -29.23
C ASP A 268 -12.17 35.33 -28.65
N THR A 269 -11.16 36.19 -28.73
CA THR A 269 -11.24 37.61 -28.41
C THR A 269 -11.64 38.35 -29.68
N PHE A 270 -12.69 39.18 -29.64
CA PHE A 270 -12.82 40.27 -30.62
C PHE A 270 -13.21 41.58 -29.94
N GLN A 271 -12.30 42.54 -30.09
CA GLN A 271 -12.34 43.90 -29.59
C GLN A 271 -12.68 44.82 -30.77
N GLU A 272 -13.66 45.70 -30.62
CA GLU A 272 -13.66 46.99 -31.33
C GLU A 272 -13.94 48.10 -30.32
N GLY A 273 -13.02 49.06 -30.23
CA GLY A 273 -13.20 50.31 -29.49
C GLY A 273 -13.61 51.45 -30.42
N ILE A 274 -14.09 52.55 -29.85
CA ILE A 274 -13.79 53.96 -30.20
C ILE A 274 -14.48 54.88 -29.18
N ASP A 275 -13.85 56.04 -29.00
CA ASP A 275 -13.92 57.07 -27.96
C ASP A 275 -15.20 57.92 -27.79
N THR A 276 -15.22 58.62 -26.65
CA THR A 276 -15.64 60.03 -26.37
C THR A 276 -17.05 60.39 -25.87
N ALA A 277 -17.01 61.15 -24.76
CA ALA A 277 -17.80 62.34 -24.40
C ALA A 277 -19.27 62.26 -23.92
N ALA A 278 -19.43 62.66 -22.65
CA ALA A 278 -20.28 63.77 -22.18
C ALA A 278 -21.80 63.59 -21.97
N SER A 279 -22.17 63.80 -20.69
CA SER A 279 -23.31 64.58 -20.18
C SER A 279 -24.73 63.99 -20.16
N LYS A 280 -25.32 64.02 -18.94
CA LYS A 280 -26.71 64.40 -18.57
C LYS A 280 -27.84 63.51 -19.15
N GLU A 281 -28.86 63.07 -18.43
CA GLU A 281 -29.72 63.71 -17.42
C GLU A 281 -30.69 62.62 -16.88
N VAL A 282 -31.13 62.74 -15.60
CA VAL A 282 -32.53 62.66 -15.07
C VAL A 282 -33.42 61.46 -15.48
N ASP A 283 -34.28 60.82 -14.68
CA ASP A 283 -34.65 60.73 -13.25
C ASP A 283 -35.83 59.71 -13.21
N GLN A 284 -36.16 59.23 -12.01
CA GLN A 284 -37.47 58.76 -11.53
C GLN A 284 -37.97 57.29 -11.65
N SER A 285 -38.15 56.74 -10.43
CA SER A 285 -39.26 55.95 -9.87
C SER A 285 -39.47 54.52 -10.39
N ALA A 286 -39.18 53.49 -9.59
CA ALA A 286 -40.01 52.90 -8.51
C ALA A 286 -41.29 52.23 -9.05
N THR A 287 -41.45 50.91 -8.83
CA THR A 287 -42.35 50.26 -7.82
C THR A 287 -42.49 48.76 -8.19
N GLU A 288 -42.33 47.85 -7.22
CA GLU A 288 -42.94 46.50 -7.22
C GLU A 288 -44.48 46.62 -6.94
N PRO A 289 -45.33 45.58 -6.71
CA PRO A 289 -45.12 44.13 -6.62
C PRO A 289 -46.24 43.21 -7.20
N LEU A 290 -46.04 41.90 -7.01
CA LEU A 290 -47.00 40.85 -6.63
C LEU A 290 -48.00 40.21 -7.64
N ALA A 291 -47.83 38.88 -7.77
CA ALA A 291 -48.82 37.81 -7.58
C ALA A 291 -49.97 37.49 -8.57
N THR A 292 -50.09 36.15 -8.74
CA THR A 292 -51.28 35.27 -8.77
C THR A 292 -51.98 34.89 -10.09
N LYS A 293 -52.09 33.55 -10.20
CA LYS A 293 -53.28 32.72 -10.53
C LYS A 293 -53.64 32.47 -12.00
N ASP A 294 -53.65 31.17 -12.37
CA ASP A 294 -54.85 30.34 -12.67
C ASP A 294 -55.14 30.44 -14.20
N THR A 295 -55.53 29.45 -14.99
CA THR A 295 -56.21 28.15 -14.80
C THR A 295 -56.30 27.46 -16.19
N THR A 296 -56.48 26.12 -16.20
CA THR A 296 -57.32 25.29 -17.12
C THR A 296 -56.98 25.25 -18.64
N GLU A 297 -57.17 24.19 -19.44
CA GLU A 297 -57.86 22.89 -19.35
C GLU A 297 -57.55 22.04 -20.61
N GLY A 298 -57.68 20.71 -20.49
CA GLY A 298 -58.11 19.77 -21.56
C GLY A 298 -57.06 19.30 -22.59
N ALA A 299 -57.01 18.05 -23.05
CA ALA A 299 -57.84 16.86 -22.83
C ALA A 299 -57.10 15.59 -23.36
N SER A 300 -57.47 14.45 -22.77
CA SER A 300 -57.43 13.03 -23.18
C SER A 300 -56.73 12.56 -24.47
N ASP A 301 -55.99 11.44 -24.36
CA ASP A 301 -56.42 10.15 -24.95
C ASP A 301 -55.70 8.94 -24.31
N GLU A 302 -56.49 7.91 -23.99
CA GLU A 302 -56.10 6.59 -23.46
C GLU A 302 -55.54 5.66 -24.56
N VAL A 303 -54.75 4.63 -24.18
CA VAL A 303 -55.09 3.19 -24.38
C VAL A 303 -53.94 2.22 -23.97
N LYS A 304 -54.25 1.43 -22.92
CA LYS A 304 -54.00 -0.02 -22.63
C LYS A 304 -52.56 -0.56 -22.40
N ARG A 305 -52.30 -1.00 -21.15
CA ARG A 305 -52.18 -2.40 -20.62
C ARG A 305 -50.80 -3.05 -20.89
N ASP A 306 -50.07 -3.59 -19.91
CA ASP A 306 -50.42 -4.76 -19.11
C ASP A 306 -49.76 -4.78 -17.70
N THR A 307 -50.29 -5.67 -16.86
CA THR A 307 -50.09 -5.78 -15.40
C THR A 307 -49.29 -7.04 -15.04
N CYS A 308 -48.85 -7.13 -13.77
CA CYS A 308 -48.53 -8.35 -12.98
C CYS A 308 -47.07 -8.89 -13.16
N ILE A 309 -46.27 -9.30 -12.15
CA ILE A 309 -46.42 -9.77 -10.75
C ILE A 309 -45.09 -9.52 -10.00
N ARG A 310 -45.13 -9.15 -8.71
CA ARG A 310 -43.99 -9.18 -7.78
C ARG A 310 -43.89 -10.58 -7.15
N THR A 311 -42.72 -11.23 -7.24
CA THR A 311 -42.36 -12.41 -6.44
C THR A 311 -41.13 -12.11 -5.61
N SER A 312 -41.22 -12.42 -4.31
CA SER A 312 -40.17 -12.29 -3.28
C SER A 312 -38.98 -13.22 -3.55
N PRO A 313 -37.77 -12.92 -3.04
CA PRO A 313 -36.58 -13.74 -3.26
C PRO A 313 -36.54 -14.99 -2.36
N PRO A 314 -35.88 -16.08 -2.79
CA PRO A 314 -35.81 -17.33 -2.03
C PRO A 314 -34.74 -17.30 -0.94
N THR A 315 -35.07 -17.90 0.20
CA THR A 315 -34.19 -18.29 1.30
C THR A 315 -33.29 -19.45 0.87
N HIS A 316 -31.96 -19.30 0.99
CA HIS A 316 -31.03 -20.42 0.85
C HIS A 316 -30.73 -21.05 2.21
N GLU A 317 -31.00 -22.35 2.30
CA GLU A 317 -30.70 -23.22 3.44
C GLU A 317 -29.18 -23.36 3.66
N VAL A 318 -28.76 -23.21 4.91
CA VAL A 318 -27.38 -23.37 5.35
C VAL A 318 -27.06 -24.86 5.50
N ASN A 319 -25.96 -25.30 4.89
CA ASN A 319 -25.41 -26.64 5.01
C ASN A 319 -25.08 -26.97 6.50
N PRO A 320 -25.61 -28.07 7.08
CA PRO A 320 -25.50 -28.37 8.51
C PRO A 320 -24.08 -28.64 9.04
N ASP A 321 -23.07 -28.76 8.18
CA ASP A 321 -21.67 -28.93 8.60
C ASP A 321 -20.94 -27.61 8.93
N VAL A 322 -21.50 -26.45 8.56
CA VAL A 322 -20.91 -25.12 8.88
C VAL A 322 -21.37 -24.61 10.25
N ALA A 323 -22.56 -24.99 10.70
CA ALA A 323 -23.11 -24.61 12.00
C ALA A 323 -22.35 -25.24 13.19
N LYS A 324 -21.61 -26.33 12.95
CA LYS A 324 -20.85 -27.04 13.99
C LYS A 324 -19.50 -26.40 14.31
N LEU A 325 -18.95 -25.60 13.40
CA LEU A 325 -17.71 -24.81 13.60
C LEU A 325 -17.97 -23.47 14.31
N LEU A 326 -19.21 -22.98 14.30
CA LEU A 326 -19.62 -21.71 14.93
C LEU A 326 -20.02 -21.85 16.41
N ALA A 327 -20.09 -23.08 16.96
CA ALA A 327 -20.52 -23.33 18.33
C ALA A 327 -19.37 -23.36 19.37
N GLU A 328 -18.09 -23.31 18.95
CA GLU A 328 -16.94 -23.47 19.86
C GLU A 328 -16.21 -22.18 20.24
N LYS A 329 -16.67 -20.99 19.81
CA LYS A 329 -16.08 -19.72 20.27
C LYS A 329 -17.16 -18.75 20.71
N GLY A 330 -17.29 -18.65 22.03
CA GLY A 330 -18.24 -17.80 22.73
C GLY A 330 -18.02 -16.29 22.51
N SER A 331 -19.07 -15.57 22.87
CA SER A 331 -19.37 -14.15 22.65
C SER A 331 -18.38 -13.14 23.27
N VAL A 332 -17.98 -12.19 22.41
CA VAL A 332 -17.69 -10.75 22.52
C VAL A 332 -17.46 -10.11 23.91
N ASN A 333 -16.34 -9.39 24.01
CA ASN A 333 -16.28 -8.01 24.53
C ASN A 333 -15.31 -7.18 23.67
N GLU A 334 -15.67 -5.91 23.46
CA GLU A 334 -15.01 -4.89 22.63
C GLU A 334 -13.61 -4.54 23.15
N ASP A 335 -12.60 -4.73 22.30
CA ASP A 335 -11.34 -3.98 22.20
C ASP A 335 -10.44 -4.73 21.19
N VAL A 336 -10.54 -4.37 19.89
CA VAL A 336 -9.81 -5.11 18.85
C VAL A 336 -8.38 -4.60 18.75
N ASN A 337 -7.46 -5.41 19.27
CA ASN A 337 -6.02 -5.26 19.17
C ASN A 337 -5.54 -5.39 17.71
N LEU A 338 -4.91 -4.33 17.17
CA LEU A 338 -4.23 -4.34 15.87
C LEU A 338 -2.86 -5.01 16.02
N ASP A 339 -2.83 -6.33 16.16
CA ASP A 339 -1.58 -7.10 16.17
C ASP A 339 -1.14 -7.46 14.74
N PRO A 340 0.08 -7.07 14.31
CA PRO A 340 0.72 -7.71 13.18
C PRO A 340 1.31 -9.05 13.62
N VAL A 341 1.04 -10.07 12.81
CA VAL A 341 1.59 -11.44 12.80
C VAL A 341 2.90 -11.58 13.60
N THR A 342 2.85 -12.33 14.70
CA THR A 342 4.03 -12.91 15.35
C THR A 342 3.81 -14.41 15.56
N ASN A 343 4.69 -15.21 14.97
CA ASN A 343 5.06 -16.58 15.34
C ASN A 343 6.51 -16.71 14.86
N GLY A 344 7.53 -17.13 15.60
CA GLY A 344 7.66 -17.81 16.88
C GLY A 344 8.90 -18.69 16.73
N ALA A 345 9.98 -18.40 17.46
CA ALA A 345 11.19 -19.22 17.49
C ALA A 345 11.22 -20.06 18.78
N ASP A 346 11.67 -21.31 18.63
CA ASP A 346 12.19 -22.27 19.60
C ASP A 346 11.26 -22.88 20.67
N THR A 347 11.17 -24.22 20.70
CA THR A 347 11.68 -25.11 21.77
C THR A 347 11.32 -26.58 21.48
N VAL A 348 12.32 -27.48 21.34
CA VAL A 348 12.25 -28.86 21.90
C VAL A 348 13.66 -29.30 22.32
N LYS A 349 13.79 -29.68 23.60
CA LYS A 349 14.96 -30.32 24.22
C LYS A 349 14.88 -31.86 24.09
N ASN A 350 16.06 -32.46 23.91
CA ASN A 350 16.55 -33.77 24.39
C ASN A 350 15.61 -34.99 24.49
N THR A 351 16.01 -36.06 23.79
CA THR A 351 15.92 -37.44 24.29
C THR A 351 17.26 -38.14 24.07
N VAL A 352 17.78 -38.73 25.14
CA VAL A 352 18.99 -39.56 25.21
C VAL A 352 18.56 -41.01 24.97
N GLU A 353 19.20 -41.73 24.03
CA GLU A 353 19.27 -43.20 24.04
C GLU A 353 20.63 -43.70 23.54
N LYS A 354 21.12 -44.76 24.21
CA LYS A 354 22.43 -45.42 24.13
C LYS A 354 22.45 -46.53 23.07
N SER A 355 23.61 -46.73 22.43
CA SER A 355 24.22 -48.03 22.04
C SER A 355 25.54 -47.75 21.29
N SER A 356 26.73 -47.93 21.88
CA SER A 356 27.57 -49.15 21.92
C SER A 356 28.31 -49.48 20.62
N GLU A 357 29.57 -49.91 20.76
CA GLU A 357 30.50 -50.51 19.77
C GLU A 357 31.27 -49.51 18.89
N GLU A 358 32.56 -49.63 18.59
CA GLU A 358 33.69 -50.48 18.99
C GLU A 358 34.94 -49.76 18.44
N GLU A 359 36.05 -49.75 19.19
CA GLU A 359 37.37 -49.37 18.66
C GLU A 359 37.98 -50.61 17.97
N PRO A 360 38.88 -50.45 16.97
CA PRO A 360 40.26 -50.79 17.33
C PRO A 360 41.36 -49.94 16.67
N GLU A 361 42.45 -49.86 17.44
CA GLU A 361 43.87 -49.64 17.13
C GLU A 361 44.32 -49.73 15.66
N MET A 362 45.26 -48.86 15.23
CA MET A 362 46.70 -49.16 15.20
C MET A 362 47.47 -48.15 14.33
N ARG A 363 48.47 -47.44 14.89
CA ARG A 363 49.91 -47.51 14.53
C ARG A 363 50.70 -46.23 14.84
N LYS A 364 51.78 -46.51 15.56
CA LYS A 364 52.87 -45.71 16.10
C LYS A 364 53.82 -45.10 15.05
N ARG A 365 54.44 -43.99 15.49
CA ARG A 365 55.83 -43.49 15.25
C ARG A 365 56.16 -42.87 13.88
N HIS A 366 56.63 -41.62 13.90
CA HIS A 366 58.06 -41.29 14.11
C HIS A 366 58.24 -39.77 14.31
N GLU A 367 58.93 -39.40 15.40
CA GLU A 367 59.65 -38.13 15.54
C GLU A 367 61.02 -38.23 14.83
N ASN A 368 61.47 -37.13 14.24
CA ASN A 368 62.88 -36.70 14.13
C ASN A 368 62.86 -35.23 13.66
N VAL A 369 63.15 -34.25 14.53
CA VAL A 369 64.48 -33.67 14.84
C VAL A 369 65.08 -32.88 13.67
N LEU A 370 64.90 -31.54 13.72
CA LEU A 370 65.90 -30.43 13.76
C LEU A 370 67.27 -30.59 13.05
N PRO A 371 67.92 -29.51 12.58
CA PRO A 371 68.25 -28.27 13.34
C PRO A 371 67.48 -27.00 12.98
#